data_AF-A0A2D0IWE9-F1
#
_entry.id   AF-A0A2D0IWE9-F1
#
_cell.length_a   1.000
_cell.length_b   1.000
_cell.length_c   1.000
_cell.angle_alpha   90.00
_cell.angle_beta   90.00
_cell.angle_gamma   90.00
#
_symmetry.space_group_name_H-M   'P 1'
#
loop_
_entity.id
_entity.type
_entity.pdbx_description
1 polymer ?
#
loop_
_entity_poly.entity_id
_entity_poly.type
_entity_poly.pdbx_seq_one_letter_code
_entity_poly.pdbx_strand_id
1 'polypeptide(L)' 'MKRRGKVVLADKGYLGGKFRDYLRKLRIKSIIPYKVNEKGNTDGRTQFDEQAYCNRNAFELCFGFLKETRCIAIRYENIE' A
#
# COMPACT_ATOMS: atom_id res chain seq x y z
N MET A 1 19.36 -12.61 -4.34
CA MET A 1 18.52 -13.21 -3.26
C MET A 1 17.16 -12.51 -3.23
N LYS A 2 16.08 -13.16 -3.67
CA LYS A 2 14.72 -12.56 -3.62
C LYS A 2 14.22 -12.56 -2.17
N ARG A 3 14.17 -11.39 -1.52
CA ARG A 3 13.55 -11.24 -0.19
C ARG A 3 12.04 -11.32 -0.34
N ARG A 4 11.40 -12.30 0.27
CA ARG A 4 9.93 -12.35 0.38
C ARG A 4 9.50 -11.37 1.46
N GLY A 5 8.67 -10.40 1.09
CA GLY A 5 8.01 -9.52 2.05
C GLY A 5 7.07 -10.33 2.95
N LYS A 6 7.14 -10.12 4.26
CA LYS A 6 6.27 -10.80 5.24
C LYS A 6 4.91 -10.12 5.35
N VAL A 7 4.87 -8.83 5.05
CA VAL A 7 3.71 -7.95 5.22
C VAL A 7 3.57 -7.07 3.98
N VAL A 8 2.34 -6.86 3.54
CA VAL A 8 1.98 -5.91 2.49
C VAL A 8 1.04 -4.86 3.08
N LEU A 9 1.44 -3.60 2.94
CA LEU A 9 0.63 -2.41 3.16
C LEU A 9 0.23 -1.86 1.79
N ALA A 10 -1.04 -1.54 1.61
CA ALA A 10 -1.53 -0.94 0.39
C ALA A 10 -2.78 -0.10 0.67
N ASP A 11 -3.16 0.74 -0.30
CA ASP A 11 -4.42 1.46 -0.24
C ASP A 11 -5.64 0.54 -0.32
N LYS A 12 -6.72 1.04 0.26
CA LYS A 12 -8.08 0.51 0.18
C LYS A 12 -8.52 0.22 -1.27
N GLY A 13 -8.00 0.97 -2.25
CA GLY A 13 -8.29 0.81 -3.67
C GLY A 13 -7.73 -0.46 -4.30
N TYR A 14 -6.59 -0.98 -3.81
CA TYR A 14 -5.92 -2.17 -4.37
C TYR A 14 -6.53 -3.49 -3.93
N LEU A 15 -7.66 -3.43 -3.24
CA LEU A 15 -8.27 -4.60 -2.65
C LEU A 15 -9.28 -5.27 -3.59
N GLY A 16 -9.14 -6.59 -3.72
CA GLY A 16 -10.11 -7.48 -4.35
C GLY A 16 -9.92 -8.92 -3.83
N GLY A 17 -10.98 -9.75 -3.90
CA GLY A 17 -10.94 -11.11 -3.35
C GLY A 17 -9.76 -11.95 -3.87
N LYS A 18 -9.54 -11.91 -5.19
CA LYS A 18 -8.42 -12.61 -5.85
C LYS A 18 -7.05 -12.15 -5.34
N PHE A 19 -6.89 -10.87 -5.02
CA PHE A 19 -5.63 -10.32 -4.51
C PHE A 19 -5.34 -10.81 -3.10
N ARG A 20 -6.35 -10.87 -2.22
CA ARG A 20 -6.20 -11.43 -0.87
C ARG A 20 -5.88 -12.93 -0.91
N ASP A 21 -6.54 -13.68 -1.79
CA ASP A 21 -6.25 -15.11 -1.96
C ASP A 21 -4.82 -15.34 -2.45
N TYR A 22 -4.33 -14.49 -3.35
CA TYR A 22 -2.94 -14.52 -3.81
C TYR A 22 -1.95 -14.23 -2.66
N LEU A 23 -2.19 -13.19 -1.87
CA LEU A 23 -1.36 -12.88 -0.69
C LEU A 23 -1.39 -14.00 0.36
N ARG A 24 -2.55 -14.63 0.56
CA ARG A 24 -2.71 -15.78 1.47
C ARG A 24 -1.92 -16.99 0.97
N LYS A 25 -1.96 -17.30 -0.33
CA LYS A 25 -1.14 -18.37 -0.95
C LYS A 25 0.36 -18.12 -0.75
N LEU A 26 0.78 -16.86 -0.77
CA LEU A 26 2.17 -16.47 -0.54
C LEU A 26 2.56 -16.37 0.95
N ARG A 27 1.62 -16.62 1.88
CA ARG A 27 1.80 -16.45 3.34
C ARG A 27 2.24 -15.03 3.72
N ILE A 28 1.72 -14.02 3.01
CA ILE A 28 1.99 -12.61 3.26
C ILE A 28 0.82 -12.01 4.04
N LYS A 29 1.10 -11.35 5.16
CA LYS A 29 0.07 -10.64 5.95
C LYS A 29 -0.35 -9.37 5.22
N SER A 30 -1.64 -9.21 4.93
CA SER A 30 -2.18 -7.98 4.33
C SER A 30 -2.69 -7.02 5.41
N ILE A 31 -2.07 -5.85 5.55
CA ILE A 31 -2.55 -4.74 6.39
C ILE A 31 -3.22 -3.73 5.45
N ILE A 32 -4.38 -4.13 4.90
CA ILE A 32 -5.15 -3.30 3.97
C ILE A 32 -6.57 -3.20 4.53
N PRO A 33 -7.11 -1.99 4.71
CA PRO A 33 -8.47 -1.81 5.21
C PRO A 33 -9.49 -2.39 4.22
N TYR A 34 -10.60 -2.91 4.74
CA TYR A 34 -11.72 -3.34 3.90
C TYR A 34 -12.49 -2.14 3.35
N LYS A 35 -13.07 -2.30 2.15
CA LYS A 35 -14.15 -1.43 1.69
C LYS A 35 -15.39 -1.68 2.55
N VAL A 36 -16.18 -0.62 2.74
CA VAL A 36 -17.40 -0.67 3.55
C VAL A 36 -18.36 -1.74 3.03
N ASN A 37 -18.40 -1.92 1.71
CA ASN A 37 -19.28 -2.85 1.01
C ASN A 37 -18.70 -4.28 0.88
N GLU A 38 -17.53 -4.56 1.46
CA GLU A 38 -16.95 -5.91 1.41
C GLU A 38 -17.40 -6.75 2.60
N LYS A 39 -17.85 -7.98 2.30
CA LYS A 39 -18.29 -8.96 3.30
C LYS A 39 -17.24 -9.23 4.38
N GLY A 40 -15.96 -9.13 4.04
CA GLY A 40 -14.85 -9.33 4.99
C GLY A 40 -14.73 -8.28 6.08
N ASN A 41 -15.39 -7.11 5.94
CA ASN A 41 -15.46 -6.08 6.97
C ASN A 41 -16.31 -6.54 8.17
N THR A 42 -17.42 -7.22 7.91
CA THR A 42 -18.38 -7.70 8.94
C THR A 42 -17.94 -9.02 9.59
N ASP A 43 -17.07 -9.76 8.91
CA ASP A 43 -16.71 -11.13 9.27
C ASP A 43 -15.73 -11.23 10.46
N GLY A 44 -15.12 -10.12 10.89
CA GLY A 44 -14.16 -10.08 12.01
C GLY A 44 -12.84 -10.84 11.78
N ARG A 45 -12.70 -11.51 10.63
CA ARG A 45 -11.59 -12.42 10.28
C ARG A 45 -10.26 -11.70 9.99
N THR A 46 -10.18 -10.38 10.07
CA THR A 46 -8.94 -9.64 9.81
C THR A 46 -8.77 -8.55 10.85
N GLN A 47 -7.72 -8.69 11.65
CA GLN A 47 -7.25 -7.62 12.51
C GLN A 47 -6.63 -6.55 11.62
N PHE A 48 -7.37 -5.47 11.40
CA PHE A 48 -6.83 -4.25 10.83
C PHE A 48 -5.89 -3.63 11.87
N ASP A 49 -4.62 -3.48 11.49
CA ASP A 49 -3.62 -2.82 12.32
C ASP A 49 -3.61 -1.33 11.94
N GLU A 50 -4.34 -0.54 12.71
CA GLU A 50 -4.48 0.89 12.49
C GLU A 50 -3.16 1.63 12.67
N GLN A 51 -2.32 1.20 13.61
CA GLN A 51 -1.02 1.82 13.86
C GLN A 51 -0.08 1.61 12.68
N ALA A 52 -0.01 0.38 12.15
CA ALA A 52 0.78 0.09 10.96
C ALA A 52 0.25 0.84 9.72
N TYR A 53 -1.07 1.03 9.61
CA TYR A 53 -1.67 1.83 8.55
C TYR A 53 -1.38 3.33 8.70
N CYS A 54 -1.37 3.86 9.92
CA CYS A 54 -1.03 5.26 10.22
C CYS A 54 0.43 5.59 9.83
N ASN A 55 1.36 4.67 10.11
CA ASN A 55 2.76 4.80 9.71
C ASN A 55 2.96 4.87 8.19
N ARG A 56 1.95 4.50 7.40
CA ARG A 56 1.97 4.69 5.93
C ARG A 56 1.99 6.16 5.55
N ASN A 57 1.44 7.06 6.36
CA ASN A 57 1.42 8.50 6.08
C ASN A 57 2.85 9.08 5.94
N ALA A 58 3.81 8.58 6.71
CA ALA A 58 5.20 8.98 6.57
C ALA A 58 5.78 8.61 5.19
N PHE A 59 5.40 7.45 4.66
CA PHE A 59 5.74 7.05 3.29
C PHE A 59 5.04 7.92 2.25
N GLU A 60 3.74 8.19 2.39
CA GLU A 60 2.99 9.05 1.47
C GLU A 60 3.55 10.47 1.43
N LEU A 61 3.86 11.06 2.59
CA LEU A 61 4.48 12.37 2.70
C LEU A 61 5.87 12.39 2.04
N CYS A 62 6.68 11.36 2.26
CA CYS A 62 8.00 11.23 1.61
C CYS A 62 7.86 11.12 0.08
N PHE A 63 6.95 10.28 -0.41
CA PHE A 63 6.70 10.15 -1.85
C PHE A 63 6.11 11.43 -2.47
N GLY A 64 5.24 12.14 -1.74
CA GLY A 64 4.72 13.44 -2.14
C GLY A 64 5.84 14.47 -2.28
N PHE A 65 6.70 14.58 -1.27
CA PHE A 65 7.88 15.43 -1.30
C PHE A 65 8.83 15.06 -2.44
N LEU A 66 9.09 13.77 -2.67
CA LEU A 66 9.93 13.30 -3.78
C LEU A 66 9.31 13.63 -5.15
N LYS A 67 7.98 13.56 -5.29
CA LYS A 67 7.30 13.94 -6.53
C LYS A 67 7.36 15.45 -6.79
N GLU A 68 7.20 16.24 -5.74
CA GLU A 68 7.28 17.71 -5.84
C GLU A 68 8.70 18.16 -6.14
N THR A 69 9.69 17.63 -5.42
CA THR A 69 11.11 17.91 -5.66
C THR A 69 11.64 17.34 -6.97
N ARG A 70 11.00 16.31 -7.54
CA ARG A 70 11.34 15.81 -8.89
C ARG A 70 11.12 16.87 -9.98
N CYS A 71 10.12 17.74 -9.86
CA CYS A 71 9.95 18.86 -10.79
C CYS A 71 11.09 19.89 -10.70
N ILE A 72 11.74 20.00 -9.54
CA ILE A 72 12.89 20.89 -9.32
C ILE A 72 14.19 20.23 -9.80
N ALA A 73 14.31 18.90 -9.64
CA ALA A 73 15.51 18.15 -10.00
C ALA A 73 15.64 17.84 -11.50
N ILE A 74 14.53 17.75 -12.24
CA ILE A 74 14.55 17.54 -13.70
C ILE A 74 14.37 18.89 -14.38
N ARG A 75 15.49 19.61 -14.59
CA ARG A 75 15.53 20.71 -15.54
C ARG A 75 15.47 20.09 -16.94
N TYR A 76 14.37 20.25 -17.67
CA TYR A 76 14.39 20.10 -19.12
C TYR A 76 15.17 21.31 -19.63
N GLU A 77 16.49 21.21 -19.63
CA GLU A 77 17.29 22.09 -20.47
C GLU A 77 16.91 21.70 -21.90
N ASN A 78 16.15 22.60 -22.54
CA ASN A 78 15.71 22.45 -23.91
C ASN A 78 16.94 22.10 -24.75
N ILE A 79 16.96 20.88 -25.27
CA ILE A 79 17.84 20.52 -26.38
C ILE A 79 17.27 21.29 -27.57
N GLU A 80 18.00 22.33 -27.99
CA GLU A 80 17.74 23.13 -29.19
C GLU A 80 17.58 22.26 -30.45
#